data_AF-A0A7C2ICU5-F1
#
_entry.id   AF-A0A7C2ICU5-F1
#
_cell.length_a   1.000
_cell.length_b   1.000
_cell.length_c   1.000
_cell.angle_alpha   90.00
_cell.angle_beta   90.00
_cell.angle_gamma   90.00
#
_symmetry.space_group_name_H-M   'P 1'
#
loop_
_entity.id
_entity.type
_entity.pdbx_description
1 polymer ?
#
loop_
_entity_poly.entity_id
_entity_poly.type
_entity_poly.pdbx_seq_one_letter_code
_entity_poly.pdbx_strand_id
1 'polypeptide(L)'
;MLLFVTLTVAEARRRLAESLQPFPVEEVALGGVLGRVLAAEVCAAEDVPGFDRATVDGFAVRAADTFGASEGLPAYLRVAGEVLMGRPPGGSVGTGEAWRIPTGGMLPEGADAVVMVEHTE
;
A
#
# COMPACT_ATOMS: atom_id res chain seq x y z
N MET A 1 44.63 34.72 39.23
CA MET A 1 43.23 34.28 39.15
C MET A 1 42.91 34.02 37.68
N LEU A 2 43.12 32.78 37.19
CA LEU A 2 42.79 32.42 35.81
C LEU A 2 41.31 32.06 35.79
N LEU A 3 40.50 32.96 35.23
CA LEU A 3 39.04 32.87 35.33
C LEU A 3 38.43 31.77 34.44
N PHE A 4 39.11 31.30 33.39
CA PHE A 4 38.64 30.19 32.54
C PHE A 4 39.80 29.41 31.91
N VAL A 5 39.64 28.09 31.78
CA VAL A 5 40.51 27.23 30.93
C VAL A 5 39.94 27.25 29.51
N THR A 6 40.72 27.72 28.54
CA THR A 6 40.33 27.71 27.12
C THR A 6 40.47 26.32 26.53
N LEU A 7 39.46 25.89 25.77
CA LEU A 7 39.45 24.62 25.04
C LEU A 7 39.50 24.88 23.54
N THR A 8 40.08 23.97 22.78
CA THR A 8 39.87 23.92 21.33
C THR A 8 38.40 23.59 21.03
N VAL A 9 37.94 23.92 19.81
CA VAL A 9 36.57 23.61 19.37
C VAL A 9 36.28 22.10 19.45
N ALA A 10 37.25 21.25 19.14
CA ALA A 10 37.10 19.80 19.23
C ALA A 10 36.91 19.32 20.68
N GLU A 11 37.71 19.83 21.61
CA GLU A 11 37.60 19.50 23.03
C GLU A 11 36.28 19.99 23.63
N ALA A 12 35.84 21.20 23.25
CA ALA A 12 34.56 21.74 23.65
C ALA A 12 33.39 20.89 23.13
N ARG A 13 33.39 20.50 21.84
CA ARG A 13 32.34 19.63 21.26
C ARG A 13 32.30 18.27 21.93
N ARG A 14 33.46 17.66 22.21
CA ARG A 14 33.52 16.37 22.90
C ARG A 14 32.96 16.47 24.32
N ARG A 15 33.40 17.45 25.11
CA ARG A 15 32.87 17.65 26.47
C ARG A 15 31.37 17.91 26.48
N LEU A 16 30.87 18.70 25.51
CA LEU A 16 29.44 18.93 25.35
C LEU A 16 28.72 17.60 25.06
N ALA A 17 29.17 16.83 24.08
CA ALA A 17 28.58 15.54 23.75
C ALA A 17 28.58 14.56 24.93
N GLU A 18 29.65 14.49 25.72
CA GLU A 18 29.77 13.65 26.92
C GLU A 18 28.82 14.10 28.04
N SER A 19 28.46 15.37 28.08
CA SER A 19 27.57 15.94 29.10
C SER A 19 26.08 15.88 28.72
N LEU A 20 25.76 15.69 27.44
CA LEU A 20 24.39 15.63 26.96
C LEU A 20 23.73 14.31 27.39
N GLN A 21 22.58 14.43 28.04
CA GLN A 21 21.71 13.28 28.32
C GLN A 21 20.67 13.14 27.21
N PRO A 22 20.21 11.92 26.90
CA PRO A 22 19.06 11.73 26.01
C PRO A 22 17.86 12.55 26.48
N PHE A 23 17.14 13.13 25.54
CA PHE A 23 15.89 13.82 25.84
C PHE A 23 14.84 12.80 26.29
N PRO A 24 13.90 13.19 27.18
CA PRO A 24 12.78 12.34 27.53
C PRO A 24 11.95 12.04 26.29
N VAL A 25 11.42 10.81 26.24
CA VAL A 25 10.48 10.38 25.20
C VAL A 25 9.07 10.69 25.67
N GLU A 26 8.23 11.18 24.76
CA GLU A 26 6.83 11.43 25.00
C GLU A 26 5.98 10.84 23.87
N GLU A 27 4.78 10.38 24.22
CA GLU A 27 3.74 10.07 23.24
C GLU A 27 2.97 11.36 22.92
N VAL A 28 2.81 11.63 21.63
CA VAL A 28 2.14 12.83 21.14
C VAL A 28 1.09 12.44 20.10
N ALA A 29 -0.01 13.19 20.06
CA ALA A 29 -1.03 12.99 19.03
C ALA A 29 -0.45 13.29 17.63
N LEU A 30 -0.91 12.55 16.60
CA LEU A 30 -0.40 12.64 15.24
C LEU A 30 -0.41 14.08 14.68
N GLY A 31 -1.42 14.89 15.01
CA GLY A 31 -1.49 16.29 14.58
C GLY A 31 -0.36 17.19 15.12
N GLY A 32 0.37 16.78 16.15
CA GLY A 32 1.44 17.53 16.81
C GLY A 32 2.85 17.00 16.58
N VAL A 33 3.04 16.09 15.61
CA VAL A 33 4.34 15.41 15.39
C VAL A 33 5.29 16.18 14.49
N LEU A 34 4.79 17.14 13.70
CA LEU A 34 5.60 17.86 12.72
C LEU A 34 6.80 18.55 13.40
N GLY A 35 8.02 18.25 12.91
CA GLY A 35 9.27 18.80 13.46
C GLY A 35 9.86 18.04 14.64
N ARG A 36 9.24 16.94 15.09
CA ARG A 36 9.80 16.07 16.13
C ARG A 36 10.69 14.97 15.54
N VAL A 37 11.46 14.32 16.41
CA VAL A 37 12.32 13.18 16.07
C VAL A 37 11.71 11.91 16.66
N LEU A 38 11.62 10.84 15.86
CA LEU A 38 11.14 9.55 16.35
C LEU A 38 12.07 9.01 17.42
N ALA A 39 11.50 8.55 18.52
CA ALA A 39 12.24 7.92 19.61
C ALA A 39 12.59 6.45 19.33
N ALA A 40 11.85 5.79 18.43
CA ALA A 40 12.02 4.41 18.03
C ALA A 40 11.54 4.21 16.58
N GLU A 41 11.87 3.05 16.00
CA GLU A 41 11.39 2.65 14.68
C GLU A 41 9.86 2.51 14.68
N VAL A 42 9.24 2.84 13.54
CA VAL A 42 7.80 2.66 13.30
C VAL A 42 7.64 1.67 12.16
N CYS A 43 7.08 0.50 12.48
CA CYS A 43 6.79 -0.54 11.50
C CYS A 43 5.31 -0.52 11.14
N ALA A 44 4.98 -0.84 9.88
CA ALA A 44 3.60 -1.02 9.46
C ALA A 44 2.99 -2.24 10.19
N ALA A 45 1.78 -2.07 10.72
CA ALA A 45 1.06 -3.15 11.40
C ALA A 45 0.28 -4.05 10.42
N GLU A 46 0.05 -3.58 9.20
CA GLU A 46 -0.77 -4.22 8.18
C GLU A 46 -0.30 -3.85 6.78
N ASP A 47 -0.65 -4.68 5.80
CA ASP A 47 -0.44 -4.40 4.39
C ASP A 47 -1.43 -3.33 3.90
N VAL A 48 -0.97 -2.47 2.98
CA VAL A 48 -1.79 -1.45 2.35
C VAL A 48 -1.57 -1.49 0.84
N PRO A 49 -2.55 -1.97 0.04
CA PRO A 49 -3.84 -2.50 0.45
C PRO A 49 -3.73 -3.86 1.14
N GLY A 50 -4.65 -4.15 2.07
CA GLY A 50 -4.72 -5.46 2.76
C GLY A 50 -5.38 -6.59 1.94
N PHE A 51 -5.55 -6.39 0.63
CA PHE A 51 -6.15 -7.34 -0.30
C PHE A 51 -5.77 -7.01 -1.73
N ASP A 52 -5.90 -7.99 -2.62
CA ASP A 52 -5.69 -7.79 -4.06
C ASP A 52 -6.79 -6.91 -4.64
N ARG A 53 -6.39 -5.79 -5.22
CA ARG A 53 -7.30 -4.78 -5.79
C ARG A 53 -7.09 -4.57 -7.27
N ALA A 54 -8.18 -4.24 -7.97
CA ALA A 54 -8.09 -3.76 -9.34
C ALA A 54 -7.33 -2.42 -9.40
N THR A 55 -6.49 -2.26 -10.43
CA THR A 55 -5.79 -1.00 -10.74
C THR A 55 -6.48 -0.19 -11.83
N VAL A 56 -7.51 -0.77 -12.45
CA VAL A 56 -8.27 -0.25 -13.58
C VAL A 56 -9.75 -0.60 -13.40
N ASP A 57 -10.62 0.08 -14.15
CA ASP A 57 -12.00 -0.34 -14.33
C ASP A 57 -12.05 -1.46 -15.38
N GLY A 58 -12.85 -2.51 -15.12
CA GLY A 58 -12.91 -3.62 -16.06
C GLY A 58 -13.59 -4.86 -15.51
N PHE A 59 -13.02 -6.01 -15.85
CA PHE A 59 -13.56 -7.32 -15.52
C PHE A 59 -12.50 -8.19 -14.83
N ALA A 60 -12.79 -8.59 -13.59
CA ALA A 60 -12.03 -9.61 -12.88
C ALA A 60 -12.28 -10.96 -13.54
N VAL A 61 -11.19 -11.64 -13.91
CA VAL A 61 -11.21 -12.89 -14.65
C VAL A 61 -10.18 -13.87 -14.08
N ARG A 62 -10.29 -15.13 -14.50
CA ARG A 62 -9.19 -16.09 -14.47
C ARG A 62 -8.35 -15.88 -15.72
N ALA A 63 -7.09 -15.49 -15.59
CA ALA A 63 -6.18 -15.20 -16.70
C ALA A 63 -6.08 -16.39 -17.68
N ALA A 64 -6.11 -17.61 -17.16
CA ALA A 64 -6.09 -18.83 -17.98
C ALA A 64 -7.26 -18.91 -18.98
N ASP A 65 -8.41 -18.34 -18.66
CA ASP A 65 -9.59 -18.38 -19.53
C ASP A 65 -9.48 -17.39 -20.70
N THR A 66 -8.46 -16.52 -20.72
CA THR A 66 -8.16 -15.61 -21.83
C THR A 66 -6.91 -16.02 -22.63
N PHE A 67 -6.31 -17.17 -22.34
CA PHE A 67 -5.12 -17.63 -23.08
C PHE A 67 -5.45 -17.92 -24.54
N GLY A 68 -4.63 -17.37 -25.45
CA GLY A 68 -4.85 -17.48 -26.89
C GLY A 68 -5.88 -16.51 -27.46
N ALA A 69 -6.52 -15.67 -26.62
CA ALA A 69 -7.38 -14.61 -27.09
C ALA A 69 -6.60 -13.59 -27.94
N SER A 70 -7.21 -13.12 -29.01
CA SER A 70 -6.70 -12.07 -29.89
C SER A 70 -7.85 -11.31 -30.53
N GLU A 71 -7.57 -10.22 -31.23
CA GLU A 71 -8.61 -9.44 -31.95
C GLU A 71 -9.43 -10.30 -32.94
N GLY A 72 -8.79 -11.28 -33.60
CA GLY A 72 -9.45 -12.19 -34.54
C GLY A 72 -10.07 -13.43 -33.89
N LEU A 73 -9.78 -13.68 -32.61
CA LEU A 73 -10.27 -14.83 -31.85
C LEU A 73 -10.50 -14.42 -30.39
N PRO A 74 -11.60 -13.71 -30.10
CA PRO A 74 -11.88 -13.24 -28.74
C PRO A 74 -12.24 -14.41 -27.82
N ALA A 75 -11.90 -14.27 -26.54
CA ALA A 75 -12.43 -15.15 -25.50
C ALA A 75 -13.82 -14.67 -25.08
N TYR A 76 -14.77 -15.59 -24.95
CA TYR A 76 -16.11 -15.29 -24.49
C TYR A 76 -16.26 -15.71 -23.04
N LEU A 77 -16.53 -14.75 -22.16
CA LEU A 77 -16.74 -14.96 -20.73
C LEU A 77 -18.14 -14.49 -20.34
N ARG A 78 -18.78 -15.22 -19.42
CA ARG A 78 -20.07 -14.80 -18.87
C ARG A 78 -19.86 -13.88 -17.67
N VAL A 79 -20.42 -12.67 -17.72
CA VAL A 79 -20.46 -11.80 -16.55
C VAL A 79 -21.39 -12.40 -15.48
N ALA A 80 -20.82 -12.86 -14.37
CA ALA A 80 -21.51 -13.59 -13.32
C ALA A 80 -21.84 -12.71 -12.09
N GLY A 81 -21.22 -11.54 -11.98
CA GLY A 81 -21.45 -10.60 -10.88
C GLY A 81 -20.74 -9.27 -11.04
N GLU A 82 -20.83 -8.45 -10.00
CA GLU A 82 -20.22 -7.13 -9.92
C GLU A 82 -19.65 -6.88 -8.52
N VAL A 83 -18.44 -6.32 -8.46
CA VAL A 83 -17.81 -5.82 -7.23
C VAL A 83 -18.18 -4.36 -7.06
N LEU A 84 -18.79 -4.01 -5.93
CA LEU A 84 -19.14 -2.64 -5.59
C LEU A 84 -18.02 -1.96 -4.82
N MET A 85 -17.83 -0.66 -5.05
CA MET A 85 -16.85 0.15 -4.33
C MET A 85 -16.99 0.03 -2.81
N GLY A 86 -15.87 -0.26 -2.14
CA GLY A 86 -15.81 -0.38 -0.69
C GLY A 86 -16.57 -1.58 -0.10
N ARG A 87 -17.00 -2.53 -0.94
CA ARG A 87 -17.67 -3.77 -0.49
C ARG A 87 -16.88 -5.00 -0.91
N PRO A 88 -16.81 -6.04 -0.07
CA PRO A 88 -16.26 -7.31 -0.49
C PRO A 88 -17.14 -7.94 -1.61
N PRO A 89 -16.56 -8.74 -2.50
CA PRO A 89 -17.31 -9.47 -3.53
C PRO A 89 -18.35 -10.40 -2.91
N GLY A 90 -19.53 -10.49 -3.53
CA GLY A 90 -20.62 -11.36 -3.08
C GLY A 90 -20.49 -12.82 -3.56
N GLY A 91 -19.39 -13.18 -4.21
CA GLY A 91 -19.17 -14.47 -4.84
C GLY A 91 -17.77 -14.60 -5.43
N SER A 92 -17.58 -15.58 -6.30
CA SER A 92 -16.30 -15.97 -6.90
C SER A 92 -16.35 -15.94 -8.42
N VAL A 93 -15.18 -15.91 -9.07
CA VAL A 93 -15.02 -16.10 -10.52
C VAL A 93 -14.72 -17.57 -10.82
N GLY A 94 -15.65 -18.25 -11.48
CA GLY A 94 -15.46 -19.60 -12.00
C GLY A 94 -14.88 -19.65 -13.42
N THR A 95 -14.72 -20.85 -13.98
CA THR A 95 -14.24 -21.05 -15.35
C THR A 95 -15.18 -20.44 -16.38
N GLY A 96 -14.64 -19.62 -17.27
CA GLY A 96 -15.42 -18.94 -18.32
C GLY A 96 -16.32 -17.83 -17.77
N GLU A 97 -16.08 -17.39 -16.52
CA GLU A 97 -16.82 -16.30 -15.90
C GLU A 97 -15.95 -15.05 -15.76
N ALA A 98 -16.63 -13.92 -15.62
CA ALA A 98 -16.03 -12.63 -15.33
C ALA A 98 -16.90 -11.87 -14.31
N TRP A 99 -16.30 -10.96 -13.55
CA TRP A 99 -17.02 -10.05 -12.66
C TRP A 99 -16.67 -8.62 -12.99
N ARG A 100 -17.67 -7.75 -13.17
CA ARG A 100 -17.41 -6.32 -13.35
C ARG A 100 -16.77 -5.75 -12.07
N ILE A 101 -15.68 -5.00 -12.20
CA ILE A 101 -14.92 -4.49 -11.07
C ILE A 101 -14.42 -3.07 -11.37
N PRO A 102 -14.63 -2.11 -10.46
CA PRO A 102 -14.07 -0.77 -10.60
C PRO A 102 -12.67 -0.70 -9.99
N THR A 103 -11.93 0.35 -10.32
CA THR A 103 -10.59 0.65 -9.82
C THR A 103 -10.58 0.65 -8.29
N GLY A 104 -9.79 -0.23 -7.68
CA GLY A 104 -9.72 -0.38 -6.23
C GLY A 104 -10.76 -1.32 -5.61
N GLY A 105 -11.64 -1.91 -6.42
CA GLY A 105 -12.44 -3.05 -6.01
C GLY A 105 -11.55 -4.23 -5.60
N MET A 106 -11.98 -4.97 -4.58
CA MET A 106 -11.35 -6.21 -4.14
C MET A 106 -11.59 -7.31 -5.17
N LEU A 107 -10.56 -8.05 -5.55
CA LEU A 107 -10.72 -9.18 -6.47
C LEU A 107 -11.62 -10.26 -5.83
N PRO A 108 -12.64 -10.77 -6.54
CA PRO A 108 -13.38 -11.95 -6.10
C PRO A 108 -12.48 -13.18 -6.06
N GLU A 109 -12.80 -14.12 -5.17
CA GLU A 109 -12.10 -15.40 -5.10
C GLU A 109 -12.10 -16.08 -6.48
N GLY A 110 -10.96 -16.66 -6.85
CA GLY A 110 -10.76 -17.29 -8.15
C GLY A 110 -10.30 -16.35 -9.26
N ALA A 111 -10.47 -15.03 -9.15
CA ALA A 111 -9.85 -14.10 -10.07
C ALA A 111 -8.36 -13.89 -9.74
N ASP A 112 -7.52 -13.79 -10.78
CA ASP A 112 -6.09 -13.48 -10.67
C ASP A 112 -5.65 -12.37 -11.64
N ALA A 113 -6.59 -11.83 -12.43
CA ALA A 113 -6.34 -10.73 -13.36
C ALA A 113 -7.58 -9.84 -13.53
N VAL A 114 -7.36 -8.63 -14.05
CA VAL A 114 -8.41 -7.70 -14.47
C VAL A 114 -8.15 -7.29 -15.92
N VAL A 115 -9.13 -7.48 -16.79
CA VAL A 115 -9.11 -6.97 -18.17
C VAL A 115 -9.73 -5.59 -18.16
N MET A 116 -9.01 -4.58 -18.68
CA MET A 116 -9.52 -3.22 -18.84
C MET A 116 -10.81 -3.20 -19.66
N VAL A 117 -11.77 -2.38 -19.27
CA VAL A 117 -13.05 -2.26 -20.00
C VAL A 117 -12.85 -1.87 -21.47
N GLU A 118 -11.80 -1.12 -21.79
CA GLU A 118 -11.42 -0.71 -23.15
C GLU A 118 -10.97 -1.87 -24.05
N HIS A 119 -10.71 -3.05 -23.48
CA HIS A 119 -10.34 -4.28 -24.20
C HIS A 119 -11.48 -5.31 -24.26
N THR A 120 -12.72 -4.86 -24.02
CA THR A 120 -13.93 -5.70 -24.04
C THR A 120 -15.03 -5.05 -24.88
N GLU A 121 -16.01 -5.85 -25.33
CA GLU A 121 -17.17 -5.43 -26.14
C GLU A 121 -18.50 -5.86 -25.48
#